data_AF-A0A9E0PCA5-F1
#
_entry.id   AF-A0A9E0PCA5-F1
#
_cell.length_a   1.000
_cell.length_b   1.000
_cell.length_c   1.000
_cell.angle_alpha   90.00
_cell.angle_beta   90.00
_cell.angle_gamma   90.00
#
_symmetry.space_group_name_H-M   'P 1'
#
loop_
_entity.id
_entity.type
_entity.pdbx_description
1 polymer ?
#
loop_
_entity_poly.entity_id
_entity_poly.type
_entity_poly.pdbx_seq_one_letter_code
_entity_poly.pdbx_strand_id
1 'polypeptide(L)'
;SNAIRKASPHKGPWPSVSVWHGGADHTVSPTNGEAVLAQWRGVHGLAADPSHVETDAGHTRRIWRDARGRAMLEHNLVAGMGHGVPLKPDGAAGGGVSGAYMLDVGLASTRAIAAGWDLIEAAAVAERLAEAPGASRRPAPPKAPRPKTSAIGTVIEDALRAAGLMR
;
A
#
# COMPACT_ATOMS: atom_id res chain seq x y z
N SER A 1 -23.73 -5.44 -3.57
CA SER A 1 -24.47 -5.47 -2.28
C SER A 1 -25.05 -4.10 -2.00
N ASN A 2 -26.18 -3.97 -1.29
CA ASN A 2 -26.81 -2.68 -0.98
C ASN A 2 -26.87 -2.36 0.54
N ALA A 3 -25.97 -2.95 1.32
CA ALA A 3 -26.01 -2.86 2.79
C ALA A 3 -25.83 -1.42 3.32
N ILE A 4 -24.88 -0.66 2.75
CA ILE A 4 -24.60 0.72 3.18
C ILE A 4 -25.82 1.64 3.01
N ARG A 5 -26.54 1.54 1.89
CA ARG A 5 -27.76 2.36 1.69
C ARG A 5 -28.88 1.99 2.67
N LYS A 6 -28.95 0.73 3.10
CA LYS A 6 -29.93 0.30 4.11
C LYS A 6 -29.55 0.76 5.52
N ALA A 7 -28.26 0.89 5.80
CA ALA A 7 -27.73 1.22 7.12
C ALA A 7 -27.54 2.74 7.36
N SER A 8 -27.78 3.59 6.36
CA SER A 8 -27.49 5.03 6.44
C SER A 8 -28.69 5.89 6.00
N PRO A 9 -29.04 6.94 6.77
CA PRO A 9 -30.07 7.91 6.38
C PRO A 9 -29.54 8.98 5.41
N HIS A 10 -28.31 8.87 4.90
CA HIS A 10 -27.67 9.87 4.04
C HIS A 10 -28.50 10.15 2.79
N LYS A 11 -28.81 11.44 2.56
CA LYS A 11 -29.59 11.91 1.39
C LYS A 11 -28.76 12.70 0.38
N GLY A 12 -27.52 13.02 0.72
CA GLY A 12 -26.61 13.77 -0.15
C GLY A 12 -25.90 12.88 -1.19
N PRO A 13 -25.01 13.46 -2.01
CA PRO A 13 -24.13 12.68 -2.87
C PRO A 13 -23.24 11.77 -2.02
N TRP A 14 -23.00 10.55 -2.49
CA TRP A 14 -22.02 9.65 -1.89
C TRP A 14 -20.60 10.07 -2.31
N PRO A 15 -19.61 10.00 -1.40
CA PRO A 15 -18.23 10.34 -1.72
C PRO A 15 -17.61 9.33 -2.69
N SER A 16 -16.54 9.70 -3.38
CA SER A 16 -15.68 8.70 -4.01
C SER A 16 -14.84 7.98 -2.96
N VAL A 17 -14.41 6.75 -3.27
CA VAL A 17 -13.70 5.88 -2.33
C VAL A 17 -12.43 5.34 -2.97
N SER A 18 -11.29 5.45 -2.27
CA SER A 18 -10.03 4.80 -2.63
C SER A 18 -9.67 3.78 -1.56
N VAL A 19 -9.47 2.53 -1.97
CA VAL A 19 -9.12 1.40 -1.10
C VAL A 19 -7.69 0.98 -1.42
N TRP A 20 -6.83 0.90 -0.41
CA TRP A 20 -5.43 0.47 -0.53
C TRP A 20 -5.20 -0.77 0.30
N HIS A 21 -4.57 -1.78 -0.28
CA HIS A 21 -4.30 -3.05 0.41
C HIS A 21 -2.95 -3.64 -0.01
N GLY A 22 -2.26 -4.26 0.95
CA GLY A 22 -1.09 -5.08 0.68
C GLY A 22 -1.45 -6.51 0.28
N GLY A 23 -0.89 -7.01 -0.82
CA GLY A 23 -1.19 -8.36 -1.31
C GLY A 23 -0.68 -9.49 -0.42
N ALA A 24 0.24 -9.19 0.50
CA ALA A 24 0.77 -10.11 1.51
C ALA A 24 0.40 -9.67 2.94
N ASP A 25 -0.70 -8.93 3.11
CA ASP A 25 -1.19 -8.51 4.41
C ASP A 25 -1.77 -9.72 5.18
N HIS A 26 -1.07 -10.12 6.25
CA HIS A 26 -1.49 -11.19 7.17
C HIS A 26 -2.28 -10.69 8.39
N THR A 27 -2.40 -9.37 8.58
CA THR A 27 -3.17 -8.74 9.66
C THR A 27 -4.62 -8.54 9.24
N VAL A 28 -4.83 -8.03 8.02
CA VAL A 28 -6.15 -7.82 7.43
C VAL A 28 -6.16 -8.46 6.04
N SER A 29 -6.97 -9.50 5.86
CA SER A 29 -7.07 -10.21 4.57
C SER A 29 -7.44 -9.24 3.42
N PRO A 30 -6.76 -9.31 2.26
CA PRO A 30 -7.11 -8.53 1.06
C PRO A 30 -8.55 -8.75 0.57
N THR A 31 -9.17 -9.89 0.92
CA THR A 31 -10.60 -10.14 0.64
C THR A 31 -11.52 -9.10 1.28
N ASN A 32 -11.09 -8.45 2.36
CA ASN A 32 -11.84 -7.35 2.98
C ASN A 32 -11.88 -6.13 2.08
N GLY A 33 -10.77 -5.81 1.38
CA GLY A 33 -10.75 -4.77 0.35
C GLY A 33 -11.78 -5.05 -0.75
N GLU A 34 -11.82 -6.28 -1.27
CA GLU A 34 -12.82 -6.68 -2.27
C GLU A 34 -14.26 -6.58 -1.76
N ALA A 35 -14.50 -6.91 -0.48
CA ALA A 35 -15.82 -6.76 0.14
C ALA A 35 -16.24 -5.28 0.26
N VAL A 36 -15.32 -4.38 0.64
CA VAL A 36 -15.53 -2.93 0.66
C VAL A 36 -15.88 -2.44 -0.75
N LEU A 37 -15.15 -2.87 -1.78
CA LEU A 37 -15.46 -2.52 -3.17
C LEU A 37 -16.85 -3.00 -3.57
N ALA A 38 -17.22 -4.25 -3.27
CA ALA A 38 -18.53 -4.80 -3.62
C ALA A 38 -19.71 -4.06 -2.96
N GLN A 39 -19.49 -3.47 -1.78
CA GLN A 39 -20.47 -2.61 -1.12
C GLN A 39 -20.55 -1.25 -1.80
N TRP A 40 -19.43 -0.55 -1.97
CA TRP A 40 -19.41 0.79 -2.56
C TRP A 40 -19.78 0.82 -4.04
N ARG A 41 -19.45 -0.21 -4.83
CA ARG A 41 -19.99 -0.36 -6.20
C ARG A 41 -21.51 -0.39 -6.20
N GLY A 42 -22.11 -1.12 -5.26
CA GLY A 42 -23.56 -1.17 -5.11
C GLY A 42 -24.15 0.16 -4.63
N VAL A 43 -23.45 0.89 -3.77
CA VAL A 43 -23.82 2.27 -3.41
C VAL A 43 -23.82 3.15 -4.64
N HIS A 44 -22.77 3.15 -5.45
CA HIS A 44 -22.67 4.04 -6.61
C HIS A 44 -23.44 3.56 -7.85
N GLY A 45 -23.92 2.31 -7.87
CA GLY A 45 -24.54 1.71 -9.06
C GLY A 45 -23.55 1.46 -10.20
N LEU A 46 -22.30 1.11 -9.86
CA LEU A 46 -21.22 0.89 -10.82
C LEU A 46 -21.25 -0.54 -11.38
N ALA A 47 -20.62 -0.73 -12.55
CA ALA A 47 -20.50 -2.02 -13.21
C ALA A 47 -19.76 -3.08 -12.35
N ALA A 48 -19.88 -4.35 -12.77
CA ALA A 48 -19.13 -5.46 -12.19
C ALA A 48 -17.62 -5.23 -12.33
N ASP A 49 -17.19 -5.07 -13.58
CA ASP A 49 -15.81 -4.91 -13.95
C ASP A 49 -15.36 -3.44 -13.86
N PRO A 50 -14.08 -3.20 -13.56
CA PRO A 50 -13.52 -1.86 -13.57
C PRO A 50 -13.54 -1.27 -14.99
N SER A 51 -13.77 0.03 -15.07
CA SER A 51 -13.67 0.79 -16.33
C SER A 51 -12.24 0.99 -16.81
N HIS A 52 -11.27 0.87 -15.90
CA HIS A 52 -9.85 1.02 -16.20
C HIS A 52 -9.01 0.19 -15.23
N VAL A 53 -7.93 -0.40 -15.73
CA VAL A 53 -6.96 -1.16 -14.93
C VAL A 53 -5.56 -0.76 -15.35
N GLU A 54 -4.73 -0.39 -14.37
CA GLU A 54 -3.32 -0.10 -14.54
C GLU A 54 -2.51 -1.10 -13.72
N THR A 55 -1.38 -1.54 -14.23
CA THR A 55 -0.46 -2.40 -13.50
C THR A 55 0.96 -1.98 -13.79
N ASP A 56 1.70 -1.64 -12.73
CA ASP A 56 3.11 -1.25 -12.82
C ASP A 56 3.86 -1.72 -11.58
N ALA A 57 5.05 -2.29 -11.77
CA ALA A 57 5.99 -2.69 -10.71
C ALA A 57 5.35 -3.38 -9.46
N GLY A 58 4.35 -4.24 -9.67
CA GLY A 58 3.65 -4.95 -8.57
C GLY A 58 2.48 -4.18 -7.93
N HIS A 59 2.21 -2.95 -8.36
CA HIS A 59 1.00 -2.20 -8.03
C HIS A 59 -0.06 -2.43 -9.10
N THR A 60 -1.24 -2.90 -8.71
CA THR A 60 -2.43 -2.97 -9.56
C THR A 60 -3.45 -1.93 -9.09
N ARG A 61 -3.83 -1.01 -9.99
CA ARG A 61 -4.87 -0.01 -9.75
C ARG A 61 -6.08 -0.31 -10.62
N ARG A 62 -7.25 -0.47 -10.00
CA ARG A 62 -8.54 -0.67 -10.68
C ARG A 62 -9.44 0.52 -10.40
N ILE A 63 -10.10 1.05 -11.42
CA ILE A 63 -10.93 2.26 -11.33
C ILE A 63 -12.31 1.98 -11.92
N TRP A 64 -13.36 2.38 -11.19
CA TRP A 64 -14.73 2.41 -11.66
C TRP A 64 -15.20 3.87 -11.77
N ARG A 65 -15.58 4.26 -12.99
CA ARG A 65 -16.12 5.59 -13.29
C ARG A 65 -17.64 5.57 -13.37
N ASP A 66 -18.26 6.68 -12.99
CA ASP A 66 -19.70 6.89 -13.23
C ASP A 66 -19.98 7.20 -14.71
N ALA A 67 -21.27 7.34 -15.06
CA ALA A 67 -21.68 7.67 -16.43
C ALA A 67 -21.19 9.04 -16.93
N ARG A 68 -20.67 9.90 -16.03
CA ARG A 68 -20.07 11.20 -16.36
C ARG A 68 -18.53 11.11 -16.47
N GLY A 69 -17.97 9.90 -16.38
CA GLY A 69 -16.52 9.66 -16.45
C GLY A 69 -15.77 9.93 -15.15
N ARG A 70 -16.45 10.29 -14.05
CA ARG A 70 -15.80 10.61 -12.77
C ARG A 70 -15.41 9.33 -12.04
N ALA A 71 -14.17 9.26 -11.54
CA ALA A 71 -13.71 8.13 -10.74
C ALA A 71 -14.45 8.10 -9.40
N MET A 72 -15.33 7.11 -9.20
CA MET A 72 -16.12 6.98 -7.97
C MET A 72 -15.54 5.93 -7.03
N LEU A 73 -14.84 4.94 -7.57
CA LEU A 73 -14.20 3.90 -6.77
C LEU A 73 -12.84 3.54 -7.36
N GLU A 74 -11.86 3.39 -6.49
CA GLU A 74 -10.51 2.99 -6.81
C GLU A 74 -10.04 1.89 -5.86
N HIS A 75 -9.35 0.88 -6.40
CA HIS A 75 -8.65 -0.13 -5.62
C HIS A 75 -7.18 -0.17 -6.01
N ASN A 76 -6.30 -0.06 -5.02
CA ASN A 76 -4.86 -0.15 -5.17
C ASN A 76 -4.37 -1.38 -4.40
N LEU A 77 -3.92 -2.39 -5.12
CA LEU A 77 -3.32 -3.59 -4.55
C LEU A 77 -1.81 -3.56 -4.79
N VAL A 78 -1.02 -3.62 -3.71
CA VAL A 78 0.45 -3.64 -3.80
C VAL A 78 0.94 -5.05 -3.51
N ALA A 79 1.35 -5.78 -4.55
CA ALA A 79 1.83 -7.16 -4.44
C ALA A 79 3.05 -7.25 -3.51
N GLY A 80 3.08 -8.29 -2.67
CA GLY A 80 4.16 -8.51 -1.70
C GLY A 80 4.19 -7.55 -0.50
N MET A 81 3.39 -6.48 -0.49
CA MET A 81 3.29 -5.57 0.66
C MET A 81 2.47 -6.22 1.78
N GLY A 82 2.98 -6.15 3.01
CA GLY A 82 2.26 -6.54 4.22
C GLY A 82 1.29 -5.47 4.71
N HIS A 83 0.91 -5.55 5.99
CA HIS A 83 0.05 -4.55 6.62
C HIS A 83 0.76 -3.19 6.75
N GLY A 84 0.19 -2.12 6.17
CA GLY A 84 0.71 -0.77 6.33
C GLY A 84 0.31 0.21 5.23
N VAL A 85 0.83 1.42 5.37
CA VAL A 85 0.65 2.54 4.45
C VAL A 85 1.81 2.55 3.45
N PRO A 86 1.54 2.44 2.13
CA PRO A 86 2.55 2.63 1.10
C PRO A 86 3.12 4.06 1.14
N LEU A 87 4.45 4.16 1.20
CA LEU A 87 5.20 5.40 1.14
C LEU A 87 6.17 5.44 -0.04
N LYS A 88 6.53 6.67 -0.39
CA LYS A 88 7.69 7.04 -1.19
C LYS A 88 8.37 8.20 -0.47
N PRO A 89 9.28 7.94 0.49
CA PRO A 89 9.91 8.99 1.29
C PRO A 89 10.78 9.93 0.43
N ASP A 90 11.44 9.37 -0.58
CA ASP A 90 12.39 10.09 -1.43
C ASP A 90 11.73 10.85 -2.61
N GLY A 91 12.29 12.00 -2.95
CA GLY A 91 11.96 12.78 -4.16
C GLY A 91 11.05 14.00 -3.93
N ALA A 92 10.88 14.83 -4.97
CA ALA A 92 10.14 16.10 -4.89
C ALA A 92 8.63 15.93 -4.58
N ALA A 93 8.09 14.74 -4.85
CA ALA A 93 6.72 14.37 -4.51
C ALA A 93 6.61 13.63 -3.17
N GLY A 94 7.76 13.35 -2.51
CA GLY A 94 7.88 12.45 -1.36
C GLY A 94 7.02 12.84 -0.16
N GLY A 95 6.73 11.85 0.68
CA GLY A 95 5.92 12.06 1.88
C GLY A 95 6.05 10.92 2.88
N GLY A 96 6.04 11.28 4.17
CA GLY A 96 6.14 10.36 5.29
C GLY A 96 7.57 9.96 5.65
N VAL A 97 7.70 9.22 6.74
CA VAL A 97 8.96 8.61 7.21
C VAL A 97 8.71 7.12 7.40
N SER A 98 9.61 6.29 6.87
CA SER A 98 9.50 4.84 6.99
C SER A 98 9.57 4.38 8.45
N GLY A 99 8.79 3.35 8.77
CA GLY A 99 8.68 2.84 10.12
C GLY A 99 7.74 1.65 10.20
N ALA A 100 7.37 1.24 11.41
CA ALA A 100 6.38 0.19 11.60
C ALA A 100 5.05 0.62 10.92
N TYR A 101 4.56 -0.21 10.00
CA TYR A 101 3.36 0.05 9.19
C TYR A 101 3.44 1.26 8.25
N MET A 102 4.61 1.88 8.10
CA MET A 102 4.91 2.94 7.14
C MET A 102 5.94 2.41 6.15
N LEU A 103 5.47 1.83 5.05
CA LEU A 103 6.25 0.93 4.21
C LEU A 103 6.76 1.65 2.97
N ASP A 104 8.08 1.78 2.84
CA ASP A 104 8.68 2.27 1.60
C ASP A 104 8.57 1.22 0.50
N VAL A 105 7.61 1.44 -0.40
CA VAL A 105 7.34 0.57 -1.55
C VAL A 105 7.32 1.39 -2.85
N GLY A 106 7.87 2.60 -2.81
CA GLY A 106 7.93 3.50 -3.97
C GLY A 106 6.60 4.15 -4.36
N LEU A 107 5.54 4.04 -3.54
CA LEU A 107 4.20 4.57 -3.81
C LEU A 107 3.76 5.54 -2.70
N ALA A 108 3.51 6.80 -3.03
CA ALA A 108 2.99 7.77 -2.06
C ALA A 108 1.46 7.71 -1.97
N SER A 109 0.90 6.75 -1.22
CA SER A 109 -0.55 6.50 -1.17
C SER A 109 -1.37 7.73 -0.77
N THR A 110 -0.97 8.46 0.27
CA THR A 110 -1.63 9.71 0.71
C THR A 110 -1.69 10.76 -0.39
N ARG A 111 -0.61 10.91 -1.16
CA ARG A 111 -0.57 11.88 -2.26
C ARG A 111 -1.43 11.43 -3.43
N ALA A 112 -1.41 10.14 -3.75
CA ALA A 112 -2.28 9.57 -4.77
C ALA A 112 -3.77 9.74 -4.42
N ILE A 113 -4.14 9.52 -3.15
CA ILE A 113 -5.50 9.78 -2.64
C ILE A 113 -5.86 11.26 -2.77
N ALA A 114 -4.99 12.16 -2.31
CA ALA A 114 -5.23 13.60 -2.39
C ALA A 114 -5.41 14.08 -3.84
N ALA A 115 -4.61 13.56 -4.77
CA ALA A 115 -4.74 13.87 -6.20
C ALA A 115 -6.03 13.30 -6.79
N GLY A 116 -6.41 12.06 -6.42
CA GLY A 116 -7.65 11.43 -6.89
C GLY A 116 -8.92 12.11 -6.37
N TRP A 117 -8.83 12.89 -5.31
CA TRP A 117 -9.90 13.73 -4.78
C TRP A 117 -9.80 15.19 -5.19
N ASP A 118 -8.91 15.52 -6.13
CA ASP A 118 -8.66 16.88 -6.60
C ASP A 118 -8.31 17.87 -5.47
N LEU A 119 -7.73 17.38 -4.36
CA LEU A 119 -7.25 18.21 -3.26
C LEU A 119 -5.88 18.83 -3.54
N ILE A 120 -5.17 18.25 -4.52
CA ILE A 120 -3.90 18.72 -5.05
C ILE A 120 -3.89 18.49 -6.57
N GLU A 121 -3.21 19.34 -7.32
CA GLU A 121 -3.11 19.25 -8.78
C GLU A 121 -2.57 17.88 -9.24
N ALA A 122 -3.38 17.11 -9.98
CA ALA A 122 -3.07 15.75 -10.45
C ALA A 122 -1.93 15.71 -11.49
N ALA A 123 -1.82 16.75 -12.34
CA ALA A 123 -0.75 16.88 -13.34
C ALA A 123 0.64 16.88 -12.67
N ALA A 124 0.75 17.54 -11.53
CA ALA A 124 1.97 17.64 -10.74
C ALA A 124 2.39 16.29 -10.09
N VAL A 125 1.52 15.27 -10.12
CA VAL A 125 1.76 13.92 -9.59
C VAL A 125 2.07 12.94 -10.72
N ALA A 126 1.31 12.96 -11.81
CA ALA A 126 1.54 12.09 -12.97
C ALA A 126 2.86 12.43 -13.70
N GLU A 127 3.15 13.72 -13.90
CA GLU A 127 4.36 14.18 -14.61
C GLU A 127 5.64 13.80 -13.83
N ARG A 128 5.59 13.84 -12.49
CA ARG A 128 6.69 13.42 -11.60
C ARG A 128 6.83 11.91 -11.38
N LEU A 129 5.80 11.13 -11.68
CA LEU A 129 5.87 9.67 -11.68
C LEU A 129 6.43 9.16 -13.02
N ALA A 130 6.19 9.88 -14.12
CA ALA A 130 6.73 9.59 -15.45
C ALA A 130 8.20 10.05 -15.63
N GLU A 131 8.62 11.14 -14.98
CA GLU A 131 9.98 11.72 -15.10
C GLU A 131 11.10 11.02 -14.31
N ALA A 132 10.90 9.80 -13.77
CA ALA A 132 12.01 9.08 -13.14
C ALA A 132 13.04 8.65 -14.20
N PRO A 133 14.26 9.23 -14.25
CA PRO A 133 15.29 8.71 -15.15
C PRO A 133 15.80 7.40 -14.59
N GLY A 134 16.00 6.41 -15.46
CA GLY A 134 16.63 5.15 -15.10
C GLY A 134 17.98 5.38 -14.39
N ALA A 135 18.10 4.84 -13.19
CA ALA A 135 19.39 4.60 -12.56
C ALA A 135 19.40 3.15 -12.08
N SER A 136 19.77 2.27 -13.02
CA SER A 136 20.48 1.05 -12.66
C SER A 136 21.76 1.47 -11.93
N ARG A 137 21.69 1.56 -10.60
CA ARG A 137 22.88 1.46 -9.76
C ARG A 137 22.54 0.54 -8.60
N ARG A 138 22.83 -0.75 -8.84
CA ARG A 138 22.84 -1.79 -7.80
C ARG A 138 23.56 -1.25 -6.57
N PRO A 139 22.91 -1.12 -5.40
CA PRO A 139 23.64 -0.76 -4.19
C PRO A 139 24.62 -1.90 -3.88
N ALA A 140 25.88 -1.54 -3.58
CA ALA A 140 26.82 -2.50 -3.04
C ALA A 140 26.25 -3.04 -1.72
N PRO A 141 26.39 -4.35 -1.42
CA PRO A 141 25.89 -4.90 -0.18
C PRO A 141 26.58 -4.19 1.00
N PRO A 142 25.86 -3.85 2.08
CA PRO A 142 26.50 -3.30 3.27
C PRO A 142 27.50 -4.33 3.81
N LYS A 143 28.73 -3.89 4.07
CA LYS A 143 29.72 -4.71 4.78
C LYS A 143 29.12 -5.07 6.15
N ALA A 144 28.92 -6.35 6.39
CA ALA A 144 28.49 -6.87 7.68
C ALA A 144 29.43 -6.35 8.78
N PRO A 145 28.91 -5.82 9.89
CA PRO A 145 29.74 -5.58 11.07
C PRO A 145 30.28 -6.93 11.55
N ARG A 146 31.60 -6.99 11.75
CA ARG A 146 32.24 -8.15 12.40
C ARG A 146 31.60 -8.34 13.78
N PRO A 147 31.25 -9.57 14.19
CA PRO A 147 30.70 -9.78 15.52
C PRO A 147 31.75 -9.37 16.55
N LYS A 148 31.44 -8.35 17.35
CA LYS A 148 32.11 -8.14 18.62
C LYS A 148 31.60 -9.24 19.54
N THR A 149 32.47 -10.14 19.93
CA THR A 149 32.24 -11.12 21.00
C THR A 149 31.77 -10.36 22.23
N SER A 150 30.46 -10.39 22.49
CA SER A 150 29.91 -9.87 23.73
C SER A 150 29.94 -11.02 24.74
N ALA A 151 30.32 -10.72 25.98
CA ALA A 151 30.45 -11.65 27.09
C ALA A 151 29.14 -12.39 27.47
N ILE A 152 28.06 -12.21 26.72
CA ILE A 152 26.77 -12.90 26.87
C ILE A 152 26.77 -14.23 26.08
N GLY A 153 27.50 -14.33 24.97
CA GLY A 153 27.55 -15.55 24.15
C GLY A 153 28.17 -16.74 24.91
N THR A 154 29.22 -16.48 25.68
CA THR A 154 29.89 -17.50 26.52
C THR A 154 28.95 -18.06 27.60
N VAL A 155 28.09 -17.23 28.20
CA VAL A 155 27.16 -17.68 29.24
C VAL A 155 26.07 -18.61 28.67
N ILE A 156 25.62 -18.36 27.44
CA ILE A 156 24.61 -19.19 26.78
C ILE A 156 25.21 -20.54 26.36
N GLU A 157 26.43 -20.55 25.83
CA GLU A 157 27.09 -21.80 25.44
C GLU A 157 27.46 -22.67 26.65
N ASP A 158 27.92 -22.06 27.74
CA ASP A 158 28.24 -22.78 28.98
C ASP A 158 26.99 -23.41 29.60
N ALA A 159 25.85 -22.71 29.57
CA ALA A 159 24.58 -23.25 30.03
C ALA A 159 24.09 -24.43 29.16
N LEU A 160 24.26 -24.35 27.84
CA LEU A 160 23.86 -25.42 26.92
C LEU A 160 24.77 -26.66 26.99
N ARG A 161 26.07 -26.48 27.25
CA ARG A 161 27.03 -27.57 27.46
C ARG A 161 26.79 -28.26 28.81
N ALA A 162 26.53 -27.51 29.88
CA ALA A 162 26.17 -28.07 31.18
C ALA A 162 24.85 -28.87 31.14
N ALA A 163 23.92 -28.48 30.26
CA ALA A 163 22.67 -29.19 30.02
C ALA A 163 22.79 -30.37 29.03
N GLY A 164 23.98 -30.65 28.48
CA GLY A 164 24.21 -31.76 27.54
C GLY A 164 23.62 -31.58 26.14
N LEU A 165 23.22 -30.35 25.79
CA LEU A 165 22.55 -30.01 24.52
C LEU A 165 23.51 -29.58 23.40
N MET A 166 24.81 -29.48 23.71
CA MET A 166 25.88 -29.31 22.73
C MET A 166 27.05 -30.25 23.05
N ARG A 167 27.64 -30.85 22.00
CA ARG A 167 28.90 -31.63 22.09
C ARG A 167 30.07 -30.73 21.73
#